data_AF-X1DWL6-F1
#
_entry.id   AF-X1DWL6-F1
#
_cell.length_a   1.000
_cell.length_b   1.000
_cell.length_c   1.000
_cell.angle_alpha   90.00
_cell.angle_beta   90.00
_cell.angle_gamma   90.00
#
_symmetry.space_group_name_H-M   'P 1'
#
loop_
_entity.id
_entity.type
_entity.pdbx_description
1 polymer ?
#
loop_
_entity_poly.entity_id
_entity_poly.type
_entity_poly.pdbx_seq_one_letter_code
_entity_poly.pdbx_strand_id
1 'polypeptide(L)' 'CVERCPVKAISVEDVATVIKDMCLGCGLCASACPEEAITLELRDDREEPFERVLVMGQAILEAKRKVLEKRG' A
#
# COMPACT_ATOMS: atom_id res chain seq x y z
N CYS A 1 -12.00 -10.83 -5.24
CA CYS A 1 -10.83 -10.02 -4.84
C CYS A 1 -11.23 -8.78 -4.03
N VAL A 2 -12.20 -7.96 -4.48
CA VAL A 2 -12.67 -6.74 -3.79
C VAL A 2 -13.01 -6.98 -2.31
N GLU A 3 -13.99 -7.85 -2.03
CA GLU A 3 -14.43 -8.16 -0.66
C GLU A 3 -13.37 -8.84 0.21
N ARG A 4 -12.34 -9.41 -0.40
CA ARG A 4 -11.25 -10.09 0.31
C ARG A 4 -10.11 -9.14 0.66
N CYS A 5 -10.10 -7.92 0.13
CA CYS A 5 -9.06 -6.94 0.39
C CYS A 5 -9.35 -6.21 1.73
N PRO A 6 -8.58 -6.45 2.80
CA PRO A 6 -8.85 -5.85 4.12
C PRO A 6 -8.65 -4.33 4.14
N VAL A 7 -7.86 -3.81 3.20
CA VAL A 7 -7.50 -2.40 3.05
C VAL A 7 -8.21 -1.72 1.90
N LYS A 8 -9.17 -2.41 1.26
CA LYS A 8 -9.98 -1.88 0.14
C LYS A 8 -9.13 -1.27 -0.99
N ALA A 9 -7.96 -1.86 -1.25
CA ALA A 9 -7.05 -1.44 -2.30
C ALA A 9 -7.42 -1.95 -3.70
N ILE A 10 -8.53 -2.70 -3.84
CA ILE A 10 -8.93 -3.32 -5.11
C ILE A 10 -10.31 -2.81 -5.51
N SER A 11 -10.43 -2.33 -6.75
CA SER A 11 -11.71 -2.07 -7.43
C SER A 11 -11.82 -2.95 -8.69
N VAL A 12 -13.05 -3.20 -9.12
CA VAL A 12 -13.34 -3.93 -10.37
C VAL A 12 -14.42 -3.17 -11.12
N GLU A 13 -14.08 -2.68 -12.30
CA GLU A 13 -15.03 -2.26 -13.33
C GLU A 13 -15.00 -3.34 -14.42
N ASP A 14 -14.39 -3.08 -15.58
CA ASP A 14 -14.14 -4.10 -16.60
C ASP A 14 -12.90 -4.95 -16.29
N VAL A 15 -11.91 -4.34 -15.63
CA VAL A 15 -10.67 -5.00 -15.19
C VAL A 15 -10.40 -4.68 -13.72
N ALA A 16 -9.80 -5.63 -13.01
CA ALA A 16 -9.39 -5.42 -11.63
C ALA A 16 -8.21 -4.43 -11.56
N THR A 17 -8.35 -3.40 -10.73
CA THR A 17 -7.31 -2.39 -10.50
C THR A 17 -6.86 -2.43 -9.04
N VAL A 18 -5.55 -2.25 -8.81
CA VAL A 18 -4.95 -2.23 -7.47
C VAL A 18 -4.35 -0.85 -7.18
N ILE A 19 -4.80 -0.21 -6.10
CA ILE A 19 -4.19 0.99 -5.55
C ILE A 19 -2.92 0.57 -4.81
N LYS A 20 -1.78 0.63 -5.50
CA LYS A 20 -0.49 0.11 -5.03
C LYS A 20 -0.10 0.65 -3.65
N ASP A 21 -0.32 1.93 -3.38
CA ASP A 21 0.07 2.57 -2.11
C ASP A 21 -0.70 2.03 -0.90
N MET A 22 -1.89 1.45 -1.11
CA MET A 22 -2.67 0.81 -0.05
C MET A 22 -2.46 -0.71 -0.02
N CYS A 23 -1.86 -1.30 -1.06
CA CYS A 23 -1.68 -2.74 -1.15
C CYS A 23 -0.60 -3.24 -0.19
N LEU A 24 -1.00 -4.05 0.80
CA LEU A 24 -0.08 -4.66 1.76
C LEU A 24 0.68 -5.88 1.24
N GLY A 25 0.38 -6.36 0.02
CA GLY A 25 1.00 -7.57 -0.53
C GLY A 25 0.59 -8.89 0.17
N CYS A 26 -0.54 -8.92 0.87
CA CYS A 26 -0.96 -10.09 1.68
C CYS A 26 -1.42 -11.33 0.88
N GLY A 27 -1.67 -11.22 -0.42
CA GLY A 27 -2.02 -12.35 -1.29
C GLY A 27 -3.46 -12.88 -1.22
N LEU A 28 -4.30 -12.39 -0.31
CA LEU A 28 -5.70 -12.84 -0.18
C LEU A 28 -6.52 -12.67 -1.47
N CYS A 29 -6.21 -11.66 -2.27
CA CYS A 29 -6.88 -11.42 -3.54
C CYS A 29 -6.51 -12.46 -4.61
N ALA A 30 -5.24 -12.85 -4.66
CA ALA A 30 -4.74 -13.88 -5.57
C ALA A 30 -5.33 -15.25 -5.21
N SER A 31 -5.28 -15.64 -3.93
CA SER A 31 -5.82 -16.93 -3.47
C SER A 31 -7.33 -17.08 -3.65
N ALA A 32 -8.07 -15.96 -3.69
CA ALA A 32 -9.52 -15.96 -3.78
C ALA A 32 -10.05 -15.70 -5.20
N CYS A 33 -9.19 -15.49 -6.19
CA CYS A 33 -9.62 -15.25 -7.56
C CYS A 33 -9.88 -16.59 -8.27
N PRO A 34 -11.14 -16.92 -8.61
CA PRO A 34 -11.45 -18.19 -9.27
C PRO A 34 -10.85 -18.29 -10.68
N GLU A 35 -10.64 -17.14 -11.33
CA GLU A 35 -10.06 -17.05 -12.68
C GLU A 35 -8.53 -16.97 -12.66
N GLU A 36 -7.90 -17.02 -11.47
CA GLU A 36 -6.45 -16.89 -11.31
C GLU A 36 -5.85 -15.61 -11.95
N ALA A 37 -6.69 -14.58 -12.14
CA ALA A 37 -6.32 -13.36 -12.86
C ALA A 37 -5.38 -12.42 -12.09
N ILE A 38 -5.01 -12.76 -10.85
CA ILE A 38 -4.18 -11.93 -9.96
C ILE A 38 -3.00 -12.74 -9.46
N THR A 39 -1.80 -12.22 -9.67
CA THR A 39 -0.55 -12.77 -9.14
C THR A 39 0.09 -11.79 -8.14
N LEU A 40 1.02 -12.30 -7.32
CA LEU A 40 1.86 -11.48 -6.45
C LEU A 40 3.28 -11.42 -7.01
N GLU A 41 3.81 -10.21 -7.09
CA GLU A 41 5.20 -9.96 -7.44
C GLU A 41 5.86 -9.08 -6.38
N LEU A 42 7.16 -9.27 -6.18
CA LEU A 42 7.94 -8.40 -5.33
C LEU A 42 8.06 -7.04 -6.00
N ARG A 43 7.66 -6.01 -5.25
CA ARG A 43 7.80 -4.61 -5.63
C ARG A 43 9.25 -4.16 -5.51
N ASP A 44 9.75 -3.51 -6.54
CA ASP A 44 11.06 -2.85 -6.59
C ASP A 44 11.03 -1.48 -5.88
N ASP A 45 9.88 -0.81 -5.92
CA ASP A 45 9.60 0.48 -5.28
C ASP A 45 9.30 0.40 -3.77
N ARG A 46 9.62 -0.72 -3.11
CA ARG A 46 9.45 -0.85 -1.66
C ARG A 46 10.44 0.06 -0.92
N GLU A 47 9.92 0.95 -0.08
CA GLU A 47 10.75 1.63 0.89
C GLU A 47 11.10 0.66 2.01
N GLU A 48 12.40 0.51 2.30
CA GLU A 48 12.82 -0.26 3.46
C GLU A 48 12.38 0.46 4.74
N PRO A 49 11.82 -0.26 5.73
CA PRO A 49 11.47 0.33 7.01
C PRO A 49 12.66 1.00 7.67
N PHE A 50 12.42 2.09 8.39
CA PHE A 50 13.46 2.75 9.18
C PHE A 50 14.13 1.76 10.14
N GLU A 51 15.46 1.73 10.14
CA GLU A 51 16.26 0.81 10.99
C GLU A 51 15.92 0.94 12.49
N ARG A 52 15.48 2.13 12.93
CA ARG A 52 15.19 2.43 14.33
C ARG A 52 13.94 3.30 14.45
N VAL A 53 13.16 3.04 15.50
CA VAL A 53 11.94 3.80 15.85
C VAL A 53 12.22 5.31 15.97
N LEU A 54 13.36 5.69 16.53
CA LEU A 54 13.74 7.10 16.66
C LEU A 54 13.87 7.79 15.30
N VAL A 55 14.44 7.10 14.31
CA VAL A 55 14.62 7.62 12.94
C VAL A 55 13.26 7.80 12.27
N MET A 56 12.37 6.81 12.40
CA MET A 56 10.98 6.92 11.94
C MET A 56 10.27 8.13 12.58
N GLY A 57 10.40 8.29 13.90
CA GLY A 57 9.79 9.41 14.62
C GLY A 57 10.27 10.77 14.13
N GLN A 58 11.58 10.93 13.93
CA GLN A 58 12.16 12.15 13.37
C GLN A 58 11.65 12.43 11.94
N ALA A 59 11.58 11.42 11.08
CA ALA A 59 11.06 11.56 9.73
C ALA A 59 9.59 11.99 9.71
N ILE A 60 8.75 11.41 10.59
CA ILE A 60 7.34 11.81 10.73
C ILE A 60 7.22 13.27 11.18
N LEU A 61 7.99 13.69 12.18
CA LEU A 61 7.93 15.07 12.69
C LEU A 61 8.36 16.08 11.62
N GLU A 62 9.42 15.77 10.87
CA GLU A 62 9.92 16.60 9.78
C GLU A 62 8.90 16.71 8.62
N ALA A 63 8.29 15.59 8.23
CA ALA A 63 7.23 15.59 7.22
C ALA A 63 6.02 16.43 7.67
N LYS A 64 5.58 16.29 8.93
CA LYS A 64 4.50 17.10 9.49
C LYS A 64 4.83 18.59 9.48
N ARG A 65 6.06 18.97 9.84
CA ARG A 65 6.52 20.37 9.80
C ARG A 65 6.36 20.96 8.40
N LYS A 66 6.83 20.26 7.36
CA LYS A 66 6.69 20.69 5.95
C LYS A 66 5.23 20.86 5.52
N VAL A 67 4.34 19.98 5.98
CA VAL A 67 2.90 20.10 5.69
C VAL A 67 2.30 21.33 6.36
N LEU A 68 2.70 21.65 7.59
CA LEU A 68 2.23 22.84 8.30
C LEU A 68 2.73 24.14 7.65
N GLU A 69 4.00 24.18 7.26
CA GLU A 69 4.59 25.35 6.57
C GLU A 69 3.94 25.65 5.22
N LYS A 70 3.49 24.62 4.48
CA LYS A 70 2.79 24.79 3.19
C LYS A 70 1.32 25.24 3.32
N ARG A 71 0.76 25.21 4.53
CA ARG A 71 -0.65 25.56 4.79
C ARG A 71 -0.83 27.00 5.30
N GLY A 72 0.25 27.68 5.66
CA GLY A 72 0.27 29.11 6.00
C GLY A 72 0.63 29.94 4.78
#